data_AF-A0A852NJR0-F1
#
_entry.id   AF-A0A852NJR0-F1
#
_cell.length_a   1.000
_cell.length_b   1.000
_cell.length_c   1.000
_cell.angle_alpha   90.00
_cell.angle_beta   90.00
_cell.angle_gamma   90.00
#
_symmetry.space_group_name_H-M   'P 1'
#
loop_
_entity.id
_entity.type
_entity.pdbx_description
1 polymer ?
#
loop_
_entity_poly.entity_id
_entity_poly.type
_entity_poly.pdbx_seq_one_letter_code
_entity_poly.pdbx_strand_id
1 'polypeptide(L)' 'RCPPGQCCIGIWNRSHALVQGCWGGAGAACPSAACTPSPAGPPGGAVLVCLCRGHLCNGNATATATGTGTAVGLG' A
#
# COMPACT_ATOMS: atom_id res chain seq x y z
N ARG A 1 2.98 -13.74 3.98
CA ARG A 1 1.68 -13.98 3.29
C ARG A 1 0.59 -13.94 4.35
N CYS A 2 -0.58 -13.38 4.04
CA CYS A 2 -1.69 -13.33 4.99
C CYS A 2 -2.57 -14.60 4.94
N PRO A 3 -3.37 -14.87 5.98
CA PRO A 3 -4.30 -15.99 5.99
C PRO A 3 -5.32 -15.90 4.82
N PRO A 4 -5.95 -17.03 4.44
CA PRO A 4 -6.98 -17.05 3.41
C PRO A 4 -8.10 -16.05 3.72
N GLY A 5 -8.56 -15.31 2.71
CA GLY A 5 -9.59 -14.28 2.88
C GLY A 5 -9.11 -12.95 3.48
N GLN A 6 -7.80 -12.78 3.69
CA GLN A 6 -7.19 -11.53 4.12
C GLN A 6 -6.23 -10.97 3.06
N CYS A 7 -6.05 -9.65 3.09
CA CYS A 7 -5.09 -8.91 2.27
C CYS A 7 -3.84 -8.58 3.07
N CYS A 8 -2.77 -8.19 2.37
CA CYS A 8 -1.73 -7.39 2.98
C CYS A 8 -2.16 -5.91 2.96
N ILE A 9 -1.93 -5.20 4.05
CA ILE A 9 -2.06 -3.75 4.14
C ILE A 9 -0.71 -3.11 4.34
N GLY A 10 -0.49 -1.97 3.73
CA GLY A 10 0.54 -1.05 4.18
C GLY A 10 -0.04 0.35 4.34
N ILE A 11 0.48 1.03 5.36
CA ILE A 11 0.20 2.42 5.68
C ILE A 11 1.55 3.12 5.83
N TRP A 12 1.74 4.21 5.11
CA TRP A 12 2.96 4.99 5.13
C TRP A 12 2.65 6.46 5.36
N ASN A 13 3.62 7.17 5.93
CA ASN A 13 3.79 8.59 5.66
C ASN A 13 4.75 8.73 4.45
N ARG A 14 4.92 9.94 3.89
CA ARG A 14 5.75 10.23 2.70
C ARG A 14 7.09 9.48 2.63
N SER A 15 7.71 9.21 3.77
CA SER A 15 9.02 8.54 3.83
C SER A 15 9.03 7.21 4.59
N HIS A 16 8.09 6.97 5.52
CA HIS A 16 8.21 5.88 6.50
C HIS A 16 6.98 4.98 6.50
N ALA A 17 7.20 3.66 6.58
CA ALA A 17 6.15 2.71 6.89
C ALA A 17 5.68 2.92 8.34
N LEU A 18 4.38 3.11 8.52
CA LEU A 18 3.74 3.25 9.82
C LEU A 18 3.18 1.90 10.27
N VAL A 19 2.46 1.23 9.37
CA VAL A 19 1.82 -0.06 9.65
C VAL A 19 1.95 -0.95 8.43
N GLN A 20 2.38 -2.19 8.64
CA GLN A 20 2.39 -3.24 7.64
C GLN A 20 1.87 -4.52 8.28
N GLY A 21 1.02 -5.25 7.58
CA GLY A 21 0.49 -6.48 8.12
C GLY A 21 -0.62 -7.08 7.27
N CYS A 22 -1.45 -7.86 7.94
CA CYS A 22 -2.64 -8.46 7.34
C CYS A 22 -3.87 -7.66 7.68
N TRP A 23 -4.75 -7.49 6.69
CA TRP A 23 -5.97 -6.71 6.81
C TRP A 23 -7.14 -7.41 6.18
N GLY A 24 -8.28 -7.30 6.85
CA GLY A 24 -9.56 -7.79 6.37
C GLY A 24 -9.85 -9.24 6.78
N GLY A 25 -11.14 -9.54 6.71
CA GLY A 25 -11.79 -10.84 6.85
C GLY A 25 -13.20 -10.71 6.28
N ALA A 26 -13.64 -11.71 5.52
CA ALA A 26 -14.95 -11.83 4.87
C ALA A 26 -15.42 -10.58 4.09
N GLY A 27 -14.90 -10.36 2.88
CA GLY A 27 -15.53 -9.50 1.87
C GLY A 27 -14.66 -8.40 1.25
N ALA A 28 -13.50 -8.09 1.82
CA ALA A 28 -12.54 -7.17 1.19
C ALA A 28 -11.73 -7.92 0.11
N ALA A 29 -12.22 -7.92 -1.13
CA ALA A 29 -11.45 -8.43 -2.25
C ALA A 29 -10.23 -7.53 -2.47
N CYS A 30 -9.02 -8.04 -2.20
CA CYS A 30 -7.79 -7.29 -2.51
C CYS A 30 -7.75 -7.07 -4.03
N PRO A 31 -7.86 -5.83 -4.53
CA PRO A 31 -8.05 -5.60 -5.96
C PRO A 31 -6.76 -5.80 -6.76
N SER A 32 -5.59 -5.73 -6.12
CA SER A 32 -4.29 -5.66 -6.79
C SER A 32 -3.29 -6.72 -6.29
N ALA A 33 -2.46 -7.25 -7.18
CA ALA A 33 -1.35 -8.15 -6.83
C ALA A 33 -0.20 -7.41 -6.14
N ALA A 34 0.05 -6.16 -6.55
CA ALA A 34 1.01 -5.26 -5.94
C ALA A 34 0.30 -4.16 -5.13
N CYS A 35 1.03 -3.53 -4.22
CA CYS A 35 0.51 -2.43 -3.41
C CYS A 35 0.74 -1.10 -4.13
N THR A 36 -0.35 -0.42 -4.51
CA THR A 36 -0.32 0.92 -5.09
C THR A 36 -0.82 1.92 -4.05
N PRO A 37 0.07 2.70 -3.41
CA PRO A 37 -0.30 3.60 -2.33
C PRO A 37 -1.20 4.74 -2.84
N SER A 38 -2.34 4.94 -2.19
CA SER A 38 -3.25 6.04 -2.44
C SER A 38 -3.38 6.92 -1.19
N PRO A 39 -3.54 8.24 -1.31
CA PRO A 39 -3.79 9.10 -0.16
C PRO A 39 -5.03 8.65 0.62
N ALA A 40 -4.87 8.48 1.93
CA ALA A 40 -5.98 8.20 2.83
C ALA A 40 -6.55 9.53 3.35
N GLY A 41 -7.79 9.85 2.98
CA GLY A 41 -8.50 11.04 3.46
C GLY A 41 -8.50 12.22 2.47
N PRO A 42 -8.72 13.47 2.95
CA PRO A 42 -8.88 14.64 2.08
C PRO A 42 -7.62 14.94 1.25
N PRO A 43 -7.77 15.63 0.10
CA PRO A 43 -6.64 16.02 -0.74
C PRO A 43 -5.60 16.78 0.08
N GLY A 44 -4.34 16.33 0.03
CA GLY A 44 -3.23 16.83 0.84
C GLY A 44 -2.86 15.96 2.05
N GLY A 45 -3.57 14.84 2.29
CA GLY A 45 -3.23 13.86 3.32
C GLY A 45 -1.79 13.36 3.20
N ALA A 46 -1.06 13.35 4.32
CA ALA A 46 0.31 12.85 4.40
C ALA A 46 0.39 11.32 4.49
N VAL A 47 -0.75 10.66 4.71
CA VAL A 47 -0.86 9.22 4.91
C VAL A 47 -1.26 8.55 3.60
N LEU A 48 -0.50 7.54 3.21
CA LEU A 48 -0.75 6.69 2.06
C LEU A 48 -1.19 5.30 2.55
N VAL A 49 -2.17 4.70 1.90
CA VAL A 49 -2.67 3.35 2.20
C VAL A 49 -2.75 2.51 0.93
N CYS A 50 -2.47 1.22 1.04
CA CYS A 50 -2.85 0.27 -0.01
C CYS A 50 -3.15 -1.13 0.53
N LEU A 51 -3.89 -1.87 -0.29
CA LEU A 51 -4.27 -3.26 -0.08
C LEU A 51 -3.80 -4.09 -1.27
N CYS A 52 -3.12 -5.20 -1.00
CA CYS A 52 -2.61 -6.09 -2.05
C CYS A 52 -2.72 -7.56 -1.65
N ARG A 53 -2.66 -8.44 -2.67
CA ARG A 53 -2.61 -9.89 -2.52
C ARG A 53 -1.29 -10.44 -3.07
N GLY A 54 -0.47 -11.00 -2.20
CA GLY A 54 0.82 -11.58 -2.57
C GLY A 54 1.70 -11.79 -1.35
N HIS A 55 2.77 -12.55 -1.49
CA HIS A 55 3.76 -12.66 -0.42
C HIS A 55 4.53 -11.34 -0.31
N LEU A 56 4.44 -10.66 0.83
CA LEU A 56 5.16 -9.40 1.11
C LEU A 56 4.88 -8.27 0.09
N CYS A 57 3.70 -8.27 -0.55
CA CYS A 57 3.36 -7.28 -1.57
C CYS A 57 3.28 -5.84 -1.03
N ASN A 58 3.10 -5.68 0.28
CA ASN A 58 3.14 -4.41 1.01
C ASN A 58 4.56 -4.01 1.47
N GLY A 59 5.61 -4.74 1.08
CA GLY A 59 6.99 -4.52 1.54
C GLY A 59 7.69 -3.37 0.81
N ASN A 60 7.41 -3.19 -0.48
CA ASN A 60 7.96 -2.10 -1.27
C ASN A 60 6.80 -1.40 -1.96
N ALA A 61 6.30 -0.33 -1.34
CA ALA A 61 5.41 0.58 -2.02
C ALA A 61 6.20 1.15 -3.21
N THR A 62 5.97 0.63 -4.42
CA THR A 62 6.22 1.44 -5.61
C THR A 62 5.31 2.63 -5.43
N ALA A 63 5.87 3.73 -4.91
CA ALA A 63 5.32 5.03 -5.15
C ALA A 63 5.32 5.16 -6.67
N THR A 64 4.21 4.76 -7.30
CA THR A 64 3.91 5.25 -8.62
C THR A 64 3.81 6.74 -8.38
N ALA A 65 4.94 7.42 -8.62
CA ALA A 65 4.97 8.84 -8.78
C ALA A 65 4.09 9.11 -10.00
N THR A 66 2.78 9.12 -9.80
CA THR A 66 1.88 10.00 -10.54
C THR A 66 2.13 11.40 -9.99
N GLY A 67 3.38 11.82 -10.08
CA GLY A 67 3.70 13.21 -10.20
C GLY A 67 3.88 13.43 -11.70
N THR A 68 3.32 14.52 -12.17
CA THR A 68 4.13 15.57 -12.81
C THR A 68 5.45 15.87 -12.02
N GLY A 69 6.24 14.86 -11.66
CA GLY A 69 7.32 14.97 -10.69
C GLY A 69 7.97 13.64 -10.37
N THR A 70 8.97 13.29 -11.17
CA THR A 70 10.22 12.58 -10.80
C THR A 70 10.11 11.45 -9.79
N ALA A 71 10.08 10.21 -10.31
CA ALA A 71 10.41 9.00 -9.57
C ALA A 71 11.87 9.05 -9.08
N VAL A 72 12.08 8.88 -7.77
CA VAL A 72 13.37 8.51 -7.21
C VAL A 72 13.33 7.01 -7.00
N GLY A 73 13.98 6.28 -7.90
CA GLY A 73 14.35 4.90 -7.67
C GLY A 73 15.34 4.84 -6.52
N LEU A 74 15.08 3.94 -5.56
CA LEU A 74 16.05 3.55 -4.56
C LEU A 74 16.43 2.11 -4.92
N GLY A 75 17.67 1.96 -5.37
CA GLY A 75 18.28 0.68 -5.73
C GLY A 75 18.68 -0.18 -4.54
#